data_AF-Q2G6N2-F1
#
_entry.id   AF-Q2G6N2-F1
#
_cell.length_a   1.000
_cell.length_b   1.000
_cell.length_c   1.000
_cell.angle_alpha   90.00
_cell.angle_beta   90.00
_cell.angle_gamma   90.00
#
_symmetry.space_group_name_H-M   'P 1'
#
loop_
_entity.id
_entity.type
_entity.pdbx_description
1 polymer ?
#
loop_
_entity_poly.entity_id
_entity_poly.type
_entity_poly.pdbx_seq_one_letter_code
_entity_poly.pdbx_strand_id
1 'polypeptide(L)'
;MNGFRFYHLLFAGGVALAWLTAESLGLVHAWTGYVVAALIGLRLILSALGARGFDLVRLKPRFATAPRGQGGLRHPAIGRLLTLALLAAVATTATTGIVMDKGGTLFGQSIRAKDEERREEREHASARQDDGEEEGEGEDEEGLLGEIHETTGNALLPLVSLHALWLLFFRLDLARFVLFLPRRRPA
;
A
#
# COMPACT_ATOMS: atom_id res chain seq x y z
N MET A 1 -2.11 20.85 -11.18
CA MET A 1 -1.00 20.41 -10.30
C MET A 1 -1.47 19.86 -8.94
N ASN A 2 -2.73 20.06 -8.52
CA ASN A 2 -3.21 19.60 -7.21
C ASN A 2 -3.48 18.09 -7.15
N GLY A 3 -3.98 17.47 -8.23
CA GLY A 3 -4.34 16.04 -8.25
C GLY A 3 -3.23 15.07 -7.86
N PHE A 4 -1.97 15.32 -8.25
CA PHE A 4 -0.83 14.48 -7.83
C PHE A 4 -0.57 14.58 -6.31
N ARG A 5 -0.71 15.79 -5.73
CA ARG A 5 -0.56 15.99 -4.28
C ARG A 5 -1.67 15.28 -3.51
N PHE A 6 -2.91 15.42 -3.98
CA PHE A 6 -4.07 14.75 -3.40
C PHE A 6 -3.92 13.22 -3.47
N TYR A 7 -3.58 12.68 -4.64
CA TYR A 7 -3.26 11.25 -4.80
C TYR A 7 -2.17 10.81 -3.82
N HIS A 8 -1.06 11.55 -3.71
CA HIS A 8 0.04 11.17 -2.83
C HIS A 8 -0.34 11.23 -1.35
N LEU A 9 -1.10 12.24 -0.93
CA LEU A 9 -1.55 12.37 0.45
C LEU A 9 -2.55 11.25 0.80
N LEU A 10 -3.48 10.96 -0.10
CA LEU A 10 -4.44 9.85 0.04
C LEU A 10 -3.73 8.49 0.11
N PHE A 11 -2.75 8.26 -0.77
CA PHE A 11 -1.95 7.03 -0.79
C PHE A 11 -1.10 6.86 0.47
N ALA A 12 -0.39 7.91 0.89
CA ALA A 12 0.42 7.88 2.11
C ALA A 12 -0.45 7.73 3.38
N GLY A 13 -1.60 8.39 3.43
CA GLY A 13 -2.59 8.26 4.51
C GLY A 13 -3.19 6.85 4.57
N GLY A 14 -3.52 6.25 3.42
CA GLY A 14 -4.00 4.87 3.33
C GLY A 14 -2.96 3.85 3.80
N VAL A 15 -1.70 3.98 3.38
CA VAL A 15 -0.60 3.12 3.86
C VAL A 15 -0.38 3.27 5.37
N ALA A 16 -0.40 4.50 5.89
CA ALA A 16 -0.27 4.75 7.33
C ALA A 16 -1.45 4.17 8.14
N LEU A 17 -2.68 4.30 7.62
CA LEU A 17 -3.87 3.72 8.25
C LEU A 17 -3.85 2.18 8.22
N ALA A 18 -3.45 1.56 7.11
CA ALA A 18 -3.29 0.12 7.01
C ALA A 18 -2.29 -0.40 8.05
N TRP A 19 -1.15 0.28 8.22
CA TRP A 19 -0.16 -0.08 9.24
C TRP A 19 -0.71 0.07 10.67
N LEU A 20 -1.37 1.19 11.00
CA LEU A 20 -1.97 1.41 12.33
C LEU A 20 -3.09 0.42 12.69
N THR A 21 -3.80 -0.11 11.68
CA THR A 21 -4.91 -1.04 11.87
C THR A 21 -4.50 -2.51 11.88
N ALA A 22 -3.26 -2.84 11.48
CA ALA A 22 -2.79 -4.21 11.28
C ALA A 22 -2.93 -5.09 12.53
N GLU A 23 -2.50 -4.59 13.69
CA GLU A 23 -2.52 -5.36 14.95
C GLU A 23 -3.89 -5.38 15.65
N SER A 24 -4.75 -4.40 15.37
CA SER A 24 -5.91 -4.09 16.23
C SER A 24 -7.27 -4.23 15.56
N LEU A 25 -7.34 -4.13 14.23
CA LEU A 25 -8.60 -3.99 13.49
C LEU A 25 -8.52 -4.72 12.14
N GLY A 26 -8.38 -6.04 12.15
CA GLY A 26 -8.18 -6.87 10.95
C GLY A 26 -9.13 -6.56 9.77
N LEU A 27 -10.42 -6.36 10.03
CA LEU A 27 -11.38 -5.97 8.97
C LEU A 27 -11.11 -4.57 8.39
N VAL A 28 -10.74 -3.60 9.22
CA VAL A 28 -10.39 -2.24 8.77
C VAL A 28 -9.04 -2.25 8.05
N HIS A 29 -8.09 -3.07 8.51
CA HIS A 29 -6.83 -3.32 7.84
C HIS A 29 -7.06 -3.90 6.44
N ALA A 30 -7.88 -4.94 6.29
CA ALA A 30 -8.20 -5.55 5.00
C ALA A 30 -8.85 -4.53 4.05
N TRP A 31 -9.90 -3.82 4.48
CA TRP A 31 -10.53 -2.76 3.68
C TRP A 31 -9.55 -1.65 3.28
N THR A 32 -8.67 -1.23 4.20
CA THR A 32 -7.64 -0.22 3.90
C THR A 32 -6.59 -0.76 2.93
N GLY A 33 -6.24 -2.05 3.04
CA GLY A 33 -5.40 -2.80 2.11
C GLY A 33 -5.98 -2.80 0.70
N TYR A 34 -7.28 -3.07 0.54
CA TYR A 34 -7.99 -2.97 -0.74
C TYR A 34 -7.97 -1.55 -1.33
N VAL A 35 -8.14 -0.51 -0.51
CA VAL A 35 -8.02 0.89 -0.96
C VAL A 35 -6.59 1.20 -1.42
N VAL A 36 -5.57 0.77 -0.67
CA VAL A 36 -4.15 0.93 -1.04
C VAL A 36 -3.84 0.16 -2.33
N ALA A 37 -4.34 -1.07 -2.48
CA ALA A 37 -4.23 -1.90 -3.68
C ALA A 37 -4.85 -1.24 -4.91
N ALA A 38 -6.05 -0.67 -4.79
CA ALA A 38 -6.70 0.07 -5.87
C ALA A 38 -5.90 1.32 -6.28
N LEU A 39 -5.33 2.05 -5.31
CA LEU A 39 -4.50 3.22 -5.58
C LEU A 39 -3.17 2.85 -6.27
N ILE A 40 -2.47 1.80 -5.83
CA ILE A 40 -1.24 1.34 -6.51
C ILE A 40 -1.56 0.79 -7.91
N GLY A 41 -2.66 0.06 -8.08
CA GLY A 41 -3.14 -0.38 -9.40
C GLY A 41 -3.41 0.79 -10.34
N LEU A 42 -4.17 1.79 -9.89
CA LEU A 42 -4.42 3.03 -10.63
C LEU A 42 -3.11 3.74 -11.00
N ARG A 43 -2.14 3.80 -10.09
CA ARG A 43 -0.80 4.39 -10.32
C ARG A 43 -0.04 3.66 -11.43
N LEU A 44 -0.05 2.33 -11.43
CA LEU A 44 0.62 1.50 -12.43
C LEU A 44 -0.06 1.66 -13.80
N ILE A 45 -1.40 1.67 -13.86
CA ILE A 45 -2.16 1.94 -15.09
C ILE A 45 -1.84 3.35 -15.63
N LEU A 46 -1.86 4.38 -14.79
CA LEU A 46 -1.51 5.75 -15.18
C LEU A 46 -0.06 5.86 -15.65
N SER A 47 0.87 5.08 -15.11
CA SER A 47 2.23 5.00 -15.64
C SER A 47 2.29 4.30 -16.99
N ALA A 48 1.56 3.20 -17.19
CA ALA A 48 1.53 2.47 -18.46
C ALA A 48 0.94 3.33 -19.59
N LEU A 49 -0.08 4.14 -19.27
CA LEU A 49 -0.68 5.15 -20.15
C LEU A 49 0.19 6.42 -20.33
N GLY A 50 1.40 6.48 -19.75
CA GLY A 50 2.31 7.61 -19.92
C GLY A 50 1.86 8.93 -19.29
N ALA A 51 0.97 8.89 -18.29
CA ALA A 51 0.39 10.08 -17.69
C ALA A 51 1.45 10.99 -17.05
N ARG A 52 1.37 12.30 -17.35
CA ARG A 52 2.34 13.31 -16.88
C ARG A 52 2.40 13.36 -15.35
N GLY A 53 3.44 12.76 -14.77
CA GLY A 53 3.71 12.70 -13.33
C GLY A 53 3.76 11.29 -12.74
N PHE A 54 3.33 10.27 -13.49
CA PHE A 54 3.28 8.86 -13.05
C PHE A 54 4.33 7.95 -13.73
N ASP A 55 4.91 8.44 -14.82
CA ASP A 55 5.94 7.83 -15.67
C ASP A 55 7.09 7.10 -14.93
N LEU A 56 7.06 5.77 -14.93
CA LEU A 56 8.12 4.85 -14.46
C LEU A 56 9.48 5.09 -15.12
N VAL A 57 9.55 5.65 -16.34
CA VAL A 57 10.84 5.98 -16.99
C VAL A 57 11.57 7.11 -16.25
N ARG A 58 10.85 7.99 -15.54
CA ARG A 58 11.45 9.03 -14.67
C ARG A 58 11.98 8.48 -13.36
N LEU A 59 11.50 7.31 -12.94
CA LEU A 59 11.97 6.57 -11.77
C LEU A 59 13.24 5.75 -12.05
N LYS A 60 13.59 5.47 -13.31
CA LYS A 60 14.86 4.78 -13.64
C LYS A 60 16.06 5.55 -13.05
N PRO A 61 16.87 4.93 -12.17
CA PRO A 61 18.03 5.58 -11.59
C PRO A 61 19.10 5.77 -12.66
N ARG A 62 19.35 7.02 -13.05
CA ARG A 62 20.54 7.37 -13.83
C ARG A 62 21.70 7.59 -12.87
N PHE A 63 22.65 6.68 -12.88
CA PHE A 63 23.93 6.75 -12.15
C PHE A 63 24.99 7.60 -12.87
N ALA A 64 24.59 8.32 -13.93
CA ALA A 64 25.44 9.31 -14.60
C ALA A 64 25.87 10.43 -13.62
N THR A 65 26.90 11.18 -14.01
CA THR A 65 27.48 12.25 -13.20
C THR A 65 26.44 13.20 -12.62
N ALA A 66 26.52 13.40 -11.30
CA ALA A 66 25.64 14.28 -10.57
C ALA A 66 25.63 15.70 -11.17
N PRO A 67 24.47 16.35 -11.34
CA PRO A 67 24.44 17.78 -11.65
C PRO A 67 25.25 18.57 -10.61
N ARG A 68 25.98 19.61 -11.05
CA ARG A 68 26.81 20.45 -10.17
C ARG A 68 26.01 20.86 -8.91
N GLY A 69 26.59 20.62 -7.73
CA GLY A 69 25.96 20.88 -6.43
C GLY A 69 25.05 19.78 -5.86
N GLN A 70 24.85 18.64 -6.56
CA GLN A 70 23.98 17.53 -6.12
C GLN A 70 24.73 16.20 -5.93
N GLY A 71 26.00 16.26 -5.51
CA GLY A 71 26.80 15.08 -5.16
C GLY A 71 26.40 14.42 -3.83
N GLY A 72 26.93 13.22 -3.58
CA GLY A 72 26.71 12.47 -2.34
C GLY A 72 25.24 12.16 -2.06
N LEU A 73 24.80 12.34 -0.80
CA LEU A 73 23.43 12.05 -0.35
C LEU A 73 22.32 12.87 -1.06
N ARG A 74 22.68 13.96 -1.75
CA ARG A 74 21.73 14.78 -2.53
C ARG A 74 21.46 14.22 -3.93
N HIS A 75 22.12 13.12 -4.31
CA HIS A 75 22.05 12.55 -5.65
C HIS A 75 20.61 12.17 -6.04
N PRO A 76 20.10 12.60 -7.22
CA PRO A 76 18.72 12.32 -7.61
C PRO A 76 18.45 10.84 -7.92
N ALA A 77 19.46 9.97 -7.95
CA ALA A 77 19.23 8.52 -8.00
C ALA A 77 18.77 7.94 -6.65
N ILE A 78 19.22 8.51 -5.50
CA ILE A 78 18.88 8.00 -4.17
C ILE A 78 17.37 8.10 -3.92
N GLY A 79 16.79 9.30 -4.11
CA GLY A 79 15.34 9.49 -4.00
C GLY A 79 14.53 8.65 -4.98
N ARG A 80 15.06 8.33 -6.17
CA ARG A 80 14.41 7.41 -7.13
C ARG A 80 14.44 5.97 -6.64
N LEU A 81 15.58 5.49 -6.16
CA LEU A 81 15.75 4.15 -5.60
C LEU A 81 14.84 3.96 -4.38
N LEU A 82 14.79 4.93 -3.45
CA LEU A 82 13.87 4.91 -2.31
C LEU A 82 12.41 4.87 -2.75
N THR A 83 12.03 5.63 -3.77
CA THR A 83 10.65 5.62 -4.30
C THR A 83 10.33 4.29 -5.01
N LEU A 84 11.29 3.67 -5.70
CA LEU A 84 11.12 2.35 -6.30
C LEU A 84 11.03 1.24 -5.25
N ALA A 85 11.85 1.29 -4.20
CA ALA A 85 11.80 0.35 -3.08
C ALA A 85 10.45 0.42 -2.36
N LEU A 86 9.95 1.63 -2.06
CA LEU A 86 8.61 1.83 -1.52
C LEU A 86 7.51 1.34 -2.46
N LEU A 87 7.63 1.59 -3.77
CA LEU A 87 6.65 1.14 -4.76
C LEU A 87 6.57 -0.39 -4.80
N ALA A 88 7.73 -1.06 -4.78
CA ALA A 88 7.83 -2.52 -4.76
C ALA A 88 7.30 -3.10 -3.45
N ALA A 89 7.71 -2.57 -2.30
CA ALA A 89 7.26 -3.04 -0.99
C ALA A 89 5.73 -2.92 -0.83
N VAL A 90 5.14 -1.75 -1.16
CA VAL A 90 3.67 -1.59 -1.08
C VAL A 90 2.96 -2.51 -2.08
N ALA A 91 3.50 -2.70 -3.29
CA ALA A 91 2.91 -3.62 -4.26
C ALA A 91 2.95 -5.07 -3.78
N THR A 92 4.07 -5.52 -3.19
CA THR A 92 4.21 -6.87 -2.62
C THR A 92 3.25 -7.07 -1.44
N THR A 93 3.27 -6.22 -0.41
CA THR A 93 2.37 -6.32 0.76
C THR A 93 0.89 -6.28 0.34
N ALA A 94 0.51 -5.39 -0.58
CA ALA A 94 -0.88 -5.33 -1.05
C ALA A 94 -1.28 -6.58 -1.84
N THR A 95 -0.36 -7.15 -2.63
CA THR A 95 -0.62 -8.38 -3.40
C THR A 95 -0.75 -9.58 -2.47
N THR A 96 0.17 -9.79 -1.53
CA THR A 96 0.07 -10.90 -0.56
C THR A 96 -1.17 -10.76 0.30
N GLY A 97 -1.53 -9.55 0.74
CA GLY A 97 -2.75 -9.32 1.52
C GLY A 97 -4.04 -9.69 0.78
N ILE A 98 -4.13 -9.38 -0.52
CA ILE A 98 -5.28 -9.80 -1.36
C ILE A 98 -5.32 -11.32 -1.54
N VAL A 99 -4.16 -11.96 -1.74
CA VAL A 99 -4.10 -13.43 -1.92
C VAL A 99 -4.46 -14.15 -0.63
N MET A 100 -3.98 -13.67 0.53
CA MET A 100 -4.31 -14.20 1.85
C MET A 100 -5.79 -14.00 2.23
N ASP A 101 -6.38 -12.84 1.90
CA ASP A 101 -7.82 -12.62 2.12
C ASP A 101 -8.69 -13.60 1.32
N LYS A 102 -8.20 -14.12 0.19
CA LYS A 102 -8.94 -14.98 -0.76
C LYS A 102 -10.28 -14.39 -1.21
N GLY A 103 -10.46 -13.07 -1.05
CA GLY A 103 -11.71 -12.36 -1.29
C GLY A 103 -12.72 -12.45 -0.14
N GLY A 104 -12.36 -12.95 1.04
CA GLY A 104 -13.18 -13.00 2.25
C GLY A 104 -13.72 -11.63 2.69
N THR A 105 -12.97 -10.56 2.52
CA THR A 105 -13.47 -9.20 2.83
C THR A 105 -14.50 -8.72 1.81
N LEU A 106 -14.36 -9.09 0.53
CA LEU A 106 -15.26 -8.65 -0.56
C LEU A 106 -16.51 -9.54 -0.70
N PHE A 107 -16.33 -10.85 -0.68
CA PHE A 107 -17.37 -11.86 -0.88
C PHE A 107 -17.85 -12.47 0.44
N GLY A 108 -16.95 -12.68 1.40
CA GLY A 108 -17.29 -13.23 2.72
C GLY A 108 -18.20 -12.32 3.53
N GLN A 109 -18.15 -10.99 3.37
CA GLN A 109 -19.19 -10.11 3.93
C GLN A 109 -20.55 -10.25 3.22
N SER A 110 -20.58 -10.54 1.92
CA SER A 110 -21.83 -10.81 1.19
C SER A 110 -22.45 -12.17 1.58
N ILE A 111 -21.61 -13.15 1.94
CA ILE A 111 -22.04 -14.42 2.50
C ILE A 111 -22.44 -14.23 3.97
N ARG A 112 -21.68 -13.49 4.79
CA ARG A 112 -22.03 -13.28 6.20
C ARG A 112 -23.29 -12.44 6.39
N ALA A 113 -23.56 -11.44 5.55
CA ALA A 113 -24.85 -10.74 5.57
C ALA A 113 -26.01 -11.70 5.22
N LYS A 114 -25.82 -12.58 4.23
CA LYS A 114 -26.80 -13.64 3.90
C LYS A 114 -26.90 -14.72 4.96
N ASP A 115 -25.82 -15.06 5.65
CA ASP A 115 -25.79 -16.05 6.73
C ASP A 115 -26.22 -15.46 8.07
N GLU A 116 -26.24 -14.13 8.23
CA GLU A 116 -26.93 -13.43 9.31
C GLU A 116 -28.45 -13.46 9.04
N GLU A 117 -28.94 -13.06 7.85
CA GLU A 117 -30.33 -13.27 7.40
C GLU A 117 -30.77 -14.74 7.55
N ARG A 118 -29.94 -15.66 7.07
CA ARG A 118 -30.20 -17.10 7.10
C ARG A 118 -29.85 -17.73 8.46
N ARG A 119 -29.22 -17.02 9.40
CA ARG A 119 -29.13 -17.40 10.83
C ARG A 119 -30.38 -16.96 11.56
N GLU A 120 -30.96 -15.80 11.27
CA GLU A 120 -32.28 -15.44 11.82
C GLU A 120 -33.35 -16.45 11.35
N GLU A 121 -33.32 -16.87 10.08
CA GLU A 121 -34.17 -18.00 9.61
C GLU A 121 -33.78 -19.36 10.21
N ARG A 122 -32.47 -19.65 10.37
CA ARG A 122 -32.01 -20.95 10.92
C ARG A 122 -32.19 -21.05 12.42
N GLU A 123 -32.10 -20.00 13.23
CA GLU A 123 -32.34 -20.07 14.68
C GLU A 123 -33.80 -20.43 15.00
N HIS A 124 -34.73 -20.11 14.09
CA HIS A 124 -36.09 -20.63 14.10
C HIS A 124 -36.24 -22.10 13.67
N ALA A 125 -35.18 -22.74 13.13
CA ALA A 125 -35.20 -24.10 12.57
C ALA A 125 -34.15 -25.07 13.16
N SER A 126 -33.06 -24.58 13.77
CA SER A 126 -31.85 -25.34 14.12
C SER A 126 -31.88 -25.87 15.56
N ALA A 127 -33.02 -26.42 15.97
CA ALA A 127 -33.10 -27.27 17.16
C ALA A 127 -32.58 -28.71 16.90
N ARG A 128 -31.91 -28.96 15.75
CA ARG A 128 -31.42 -30.25 15.31
C ARG A 128 -30.13 -30.11 14.48
N GLN A 129 -29.17 -30.98 14.80
CA GLN A 129 -28.00 -31.37 14.01
C GLN A 129 -26.80 -30.39 13.99
N ASP A 130 -25.94 -30.59 15.00
CA ASP A 130 -24.52 -30.98 14.89
C ASP A 130 -24.35 -32.14 13.84
N ASP A 131 -23.20 -32.52 13.27
CA ASP A 131 -21.78 -32.32 13.54
C ASP A 131 -20.99 -32.57 12.21
N GLY A 132 -19.74 -32.11 12.07
CA GLY A 132 -18.89 -32.44 10.90
C GLY A 132 -17.65 -31.55 10.70
N GLU A 133 -16.47 -32.08 10.99
CA GLU A 133 -15.16 -31.42 10.89
C GLU A 133 -14.54 -31.54 9.48
N GLU A 134 -13.92 -30.46 8.96
CA GLU A 134 -13.04 -30.46 7.77
C GLU A 134 -11.76 -29.67 8.07
N GLU A 135 -10.59 -30.32 8.13
CA GLU A 135 -9.28 -29.64 8.19
C GLU A 135 -8.17 -30.42 7.45
N GLY A 136 -7.24 -29.70 6.80
CA GLY A 136 -5.83 -30.13 6.79
C GLY A 136 -5.08 -30.48 5.48
N GLU A 137 -5.17 -29.70 4.38
CA GLU A 137 -4.20 -29.80 3.25
C GLU A 137 -3.84 -28.43 2.60
N GLY A 138 -3.64 -27.35 3.37
CA GLY A 138 -3.35 -26.02 2.79
C GLY A 138 -2.53 -25.01 3.62
N GLU A 139 -1.87 -25.46 4.69
CA GLU A 139 -1.25 -24.55 5.68
C GLU A 139 0.11 -23.95 5.25
N ASP A 140 0.81 -24.58 4.31
CA ASP A 140 2.20 -24.24 3.95
C ASP A 140 2.31 -22.99 3.06
N GLU A 141 1.45 -22.86 2.04
CA GLU A 141 1.40 -21.64 1.22
C GLU A 141 0.90 -20.42 2.01
N GLU A 142 -0.06 -20.61 2.93
CA GLU A 142 -0.57 -19.52 3.77
C GLU A 142 0.48 -19.00 4.74
N GLY A 143 1.28 -19.88 5.36
CA GLY A 143 2.40 -19.50 6.22
C GLY A 143 3.45 -18.67 5.49
N LEU A 144 3.86 -19.09 4.29
CA LEU A 144 4.85 -18.36 3.48
C LEU A 144 4.33 -16.99 3.00
N LEU A 145 3.06 -16.90 2.59
CA LEU A 145 2.46 -15.63 2.20
C LEU A 145 2.32 -14.68 3.39
N GLY A 146 1.98 -15.20 4.57
CA GLY A 146 1.94 -14.47 5.83
C GLY A 146 3.30 -13.89 6.22
N GLU A 147 4.36 -14.71 6.20
CA GLU A 147 5.73 -14.26 6.51
C GLU A 147 6.20 -13.16 5.55
N ILE A 148 5.93 -13.29 4.25
CA ILE A 148 6.25 -12.26 3.25
C ILE A 148 5.44 -10.99 3.48
N HIS A 149 4.14 -11.11 3.82
CA HIS A 149 3.27 -9.97 4.11
C HIS A 149 3.77 -9.20 5.33
N GLU A 150 4.01 -9.87 6.45
CA GLU A 150 4.50 -9.28 7.69
C GLU A 150 5.89 -8.66 7.49
N THR A 151 6.85 -9.42 6.93
CA THR A 151 8.22 -8.93 6.70
C THR A 151 8.24 -7.70 5.81
N THR A 152 7.45 -7.70 4.73
CA THR A 152 7.38 -6.55 3.82
C THR A 152 6.63 -5.37 4.45
N GLY A 153 5.56 -5.64 5.21
CA GLY A 153 4.83 -4.63 5.99
C GLY A 153 5.71 -3.94 7.03
N ASN A 154 6.49 -4.71 7.79
CA ASN A 154 7.46 -4.19 8.76
C ASN A 154 8.59 -3.42 8.08
N ALA A 155 9.00 -3.80 6.86
CA ALA A 155 9.98 -3.05 6.07
C ALA A 155 9.45 -1.69 5.55
N LEU A 156 8.12 -1.49 5.44
CA LEU A 156 7.56 -0.21 5.01
C LEU A 156 7.83 0.92 6.01
N LEU A 157 7.75 0.69 7.32
CA LEU A 157 7.96 1.72 8.33
C LEU A 157 9.36 2.37 8.26
N PRO A 158 10.49 1.64 8.25
CA PRO A 158 11.81 2.24 8.08
C PRO A 158 12.01 2.83 6.67
N LEU A 159 11.41 2.26 5.62
CA LEU A 159 11.49 2.83 4.26
C LEU A 159 10.75 4.18 4.14
N VAL A 160 9.54 4.30 4.71
CA VAL A 160 8.76 5.54 4.74
C VAL A 160 9.46 6.57 5.61
N SER A 161 9.98 6.16 6.77
CA SER A 161 10.76 7.02 7.66
C SER A 161 12.01 7.56 6.96
N LEU A 162 12.79 6.70 6.31
CA LEU A 162 13.97 7.07 5.54
C LEU A 162 13.63 7.99 4.35
N HIS A 163 12.51 7.75 3.67
CA HIS A 163 12.03 8.62 2.59
C HIS A 163 11.65 10.02 3.10
N ALA A 164 10.90 10.10 4.20
CA ALA A 164 10.49 11.36 4.82
C ALA A 164 11.71 12.13 5.37
N LEU A 165 12.61 11.45 6.07
CA LEU A 165 13.87 12.04 6.58
C LEU A 165 14.76 12.51 5.42
N TRP A 166 14.93 11.72 4.36
CA TRP A 166 15.73 12.13 3.20
C TRP A 166 15.16 13.38 2.52
N LEU A 167 13.84 13.47 2.40
CA LEU A 167 13.18 14.69 1.91
C LEU A 167 13.39 15.88 2.86
N LEU A 168 13.27 15.68 4.16
CA LEU A 168 13.43 16.72 5.19
C LEU A 168 14.87 17.25 5.26
N PHE A 169 15.88 16.40 5.20
CA PHE A 169 17.29 16.82 5.33
C PHE A 169 17.91 17.31 4.02
N PHE A 170 17.59 16.68 2.88
CA PHE A 170 18.29 16.94 1.61
C PHE A 170 17.46 17.70 0.56
N ARG A 171 16.13 17.76 0.72
CA ARG A 171 15.17 18.30 -0.26
C ARG A 171 14.00 19.08 0.39
N LEU A 172 14.28 19.94 1.37
CA LEU A 172 13.28 20.83 2.02
C LEU A 172 12.36 21.55 1.02
N ASP A 173 12.89 21.94 -0.15
CA ASP A 173 12.13 22.62 -1.21
C ASP A 173 11.03 21.72 -1.83
N LEU A 174 11.24 20.41 -1.87
CA LEU A 174 10.25 19.42 -2.32
C LEU A 174 9.25 19.08 -1.20
N ALA A 175 9.70 18.95 0.05
CA ALA A 175 8.82 18.75 1.20
C ALA A 175 7.82 19.92 1.34
N ARG A 176 8.31 21.16 1.28
CA ARG A 176 7.47 22.39 1.27
C ARG A 176 6.52 22.46 0.06
N PHE A 177 6.91 21.89 -1.08
CA PHE A 177 6.04 21.80 -2.27
C PHE A 177 4.92 20.77 -2.11
N VAL A 178 5.09 19.72 -1.31
CA VAL A 178 3.99 18.79 -0.98
C VAL A 178 3.08 19.41 0.08
N LEU A 179 3.66 20.04 1.11
CA LEU A 179 2.95 20.39 2.33
C LEU A 179 2.20 21.75 2.32
N PHE A 180 2.67 22.79 1.61
CA PHE A 180 2.09 24.14 1.80
C PHE A 180 1.77 24.98 0.54
N LEU A 181 2.69 25.19 -0.41
CA LEU A 181 2.59 26.36 -1.33
C LEU A 181 2.77 26.05 -2.83
N PRO A 182 2.25 26.87 -3.77
CA PRO A 182 2.66 26.82 -5.17
C PRO A 182 4.10 27.31 -5.36
N ARG A 183 4.77 26.76 -6.38
CA ARG A 183 6.15 27.09 -6.74
C ARG A 183 6.27 28.57 -7.12
N ARG A 184 6.86 29.41 -6.25
CA ARG A 184 7.39 30.71 -6.68
C ARG A 184 8.40 30.44 -7.79
N ARG A 185 8.17 31.01 -8.97
CA ARG A 185 9.18 31.03 -10.02
C ARG A 185 10.33 31.91 -9.52
N PRO A 186 11.60 31.52 -9.64
CA PRO A 186 12.67 32.53 -9.64
C PRO A 186 12.38 33.50 -10.80
N ALA A 187 12.55 34.79 -10.53
CA ALA A 187 12.58 35.82 -11.56
C ALA A 187 13.91 35.75 -12.32
#